data_AF-A0A352X9C6-F1
#
_entry.id   AF-A0A352X9C6-F1
#
_cell.length_a   1.000
_cell.length_b   1.000
_cell.length_c   1.000
_cell.angle_alpha   90.00
_cell.angle_beta   90.00
_cell.angle_gamma   90.00
#
_symmetry.space_group_name_H-M   'P 1'
#
loop_
_entity.id
_entity.type
_entity.pdbx_description
1 polymer ?
#
loop_
_entity_poly.entity_id
_entity_poly.type
_entity_poly.pdbx_seq_one_letter_code
_entity_poly.pdbx_strand_id
1 'polypeptide(L)'
;MEWNPAPVEAKIGIQFKNSDILRLALSHPSYSEQLGEGTENNERLEFLGNAVINFAIASYLYSHTPYLEVTNFAALRDKLTEGERLTKLWYQLGLGEAYPFLVNMPERFILRQKFPNPFDTGFKALVGAIHLDRGFSQTRNWLNKKLISPVLERYLKPIKERSNPNKQLQFLGDHLLKVVVLEYLYRHLPNVRVARLGELYRELTGRERQTEYFKQVDLAALNLGEEKIYVKSFKALVAGIYLQHQAAGDKGALKKTENWFVEEFVDGDEVLRIAIALLLEDGKAQKWIIRHVMGYESKDYHEGRERFNQLMEGKKS
;
A
#
# COMPACT_ATOMS: atom_id res chain seq x y z
N MET A 1 -20.61 -12.79 18.76
CA MET A 1 -20.60 -13.78 17.67
C MET A 1 -19.15 -14.00 17.29
N GLU A 2 -18.65 -15.23 17.35
CA GLU A 2 -17.29 -15.55 16.93
C GLU A 2 -17.14 -15.26 15.43
N TRP A 3 -16.02 -14.65 15.05
CA TRP A 3 -15.72 -14.31 13.66
C TRP A 3 -15.48 -15.58 12.84
N ASN A 4 -16.19 -15.74 11.72
CA ASN A 4 -16.01 -16.85 10.78
C ASN A 4 -15.65 -16.30 9.39
N PRO A 5 -14.41 -16.52 8.90
CA PRO A 5 -13.96 -15.99 7.62
C PRO A 5 -14.50 -16.78 6.41
N ALA A 6 -14.91 -18.05 6.58
CA ALA A 6 -15.19 -18.98 5.49
C ALA A 6 -16.22 -18.46 4.44
N PRO A 7 -17.33 -17.80 4.82
CA PRO A 7 -18.27 -17.25 3.84
C PRO A 7 -17.66 -16.16 2.95
N VAL A 8 -16.74 -15.36 3.49
CA VAL A 8 -16.05 -14.30 2.75
C VAL A 8 -14.94 -14.89 1.89
N GLU A 9 -14.14 -15.81 2.44
CA GLU A 9 -13.07 -16.51 1.72
C GLU A 9 -13.60 -17.26 0.49
N ALA A 10 -14.75 -17.92 0.60
CA ALA A 10 -15.41 -18.60 -0.51
C ALA A 10 -15.82 -17.63 -1.63
N LYS A 11 -16.34 -16.45 -1.27
CA LYS A 11 -16.77 -15.40 -2.20
C LYS A 11 -15.60 -14.79 -2.97
N ILE A 12 -14.51 -14.49 -2.27
CA ILE A 12 -13.31 -13.87 -2.88
C ILE A 12 -12.41 -14.90 -3.56
N GLY A 13 -12.50 -16.18 -3.18
CA GLY A 13 -11.67 -17.27 -3.68
C GLY A 13 -10.24 -17.28 -3.12
N ILE A 14 -10.06 -16.80 -1.89
CA ILE A 14 -8.76 -16.72 -1.18
C ILE A 14 -8.97 -17.18 0.26
N GLN A 15 -8.15 -18.14 0.69
CA GLN A 15 -8.03 -18.54 2.10
C GLN A 15 -6.92 -17.72 2.77
N PHE A 16 -7.26 -17.09 3.89
CA PHE A 16 -6.34 -16.31 4.71
C PHE A 16 -5.58 -17.20 5.69
N LYS A 17 -4.33 -16.83 5.98
CA LYS A 17 -3.55 -17.46 7.06
C LYS A 17 -3.94 -16.89 8.41
N ASN A 18 -4.15 -15.58 8.45
CA ASN A 18 -4.65 -14.85 9.61
C ASN A 18 -6.07 -14.36 9.31
N SER A 19 -7.08 -14.92 9.97
CA SER A 19 -8.48 -14.50 9.76
C SER A 19 -8.77 -13.10 10.30
N ASP A 20 -7.98 -12.60 11.25
CA ASP A 20 -8.23 -11.32 11.92
C ASP A 20 -7.93 -10.13 11.00
N ILE A 21 -6.95 -10.26 10.10
CA ILE A 21 -6.68 -9.20 9.11
C ILE A 21 -7.83 -9.07 8.10
N LEU A 22 -8.51 -10.18 7.78
CA LEU A 22 -9.72 -10.15 6.96
C LEU A 22 -10.87 -9.49 7.73
N ARG A 23 -11.05 -9.80 9.01
CA ARG A 23 -12.03 -9.12 9.86
C ARG A 23 -11.77 -7.61 9.91
N LEU A 24 -10.51 -7.21 10.12
CA LEU A 24 -10.11 -5.81 10.16
C LEU A 24 -10.42 -5.10 8.84
N ALA A 25 -10.15 -5.73 7.69
CA ALA A 25 -10.47 -5.17 6.36
C ALA A 25 -11.97 -4.89 6.18
N LEU A 26 -12.81 -5.70 6.80
CA LEU A 26 -14.27 -5.57 6.77
C LEU A 26 -14.81 -4.65 7.87
N SER A 27 -13.98 -4.08 8.74
CA SER A 27 -14.44 -3.25 9.86
C SER A 27 -14.38 -1.76 9.53
N HIS A 28 -15.52 -1.16 9.19
CA HIS A 28 -15.59 0.28 8.90
C HIS A 28 -15.32 1.12 10.17
N PRO A 29 -14.80 2.36 10.07
CA PRO A 29 -14.58 3.24 11.21
C PRO A 29 -15.81 3.37 12.12
N SER A 30 -16.99 3.59 11.53
CA SER A 30 -18.23 3.72 12.32
C SER A 30 -18.51 2.49 13.19
N TYR A 31 -18.31 1.28 12.66
CA TYR A 31 -18.53 0.04 13.42
C TYR A 31 -17.53 -0.09 14.57
N SER A 32 -16.27 0.26 14.31
CA SER A 32 -15.18 0.17 15.29
C SER A 32 -15.36 1.19 16.42
N GLU A 33 -15.81 2.40 16.10
CA GLU A 33 -16.15 3.44 17.08
C GLU A 33 -17.27 2.99 18.03
N GLN A 34 -18.30 2.31 17.53
CA GLN A 34 -19.39 1.79 18.36
C GLN A 34 -18.91 0.73 19.38
N LEU A 35 -17.89 -0.05 19.02
CA LEU A 35 -17.31 -1.08 19.90
C LEU A 35 -16.31 -0.50 20.92
N GLY A 36 -16.00 0.79 20.87
CA GLY A 36 -14.93 1.39 21.68
C GLY A 36 -13.52 1.06 21.14
N GLU A 37 -13.44 0.47 19.94
CA GLU A 37 -12.23 0.01 19.26
C GLU A 37 -11.85 0.99 18.12
N GLY A 38 -12.05 2.29 18.31
CA GLY A 38 -11.96 3.31 17.23
C GLY A 38 -10.62 3.39 16.47
N THR A 39 -9.57 2.72 16.94
CA THR A 39 -8.28 2.58 16.24
C THR A 39 -8.15 1.29 15.41
N GLU A 40 -9.02 0.31 15.61
CA GLU A 40 -9.01 -1.00 14.94
C GLU A 40 -10.03 -1.03 13.80
N ASN A 41 -9.77 -0.22 12.77
CA ASN A 41 -10.62 -0.12 11.59
C ASN A 41 -9.84 -0.38 10.30
N ASN A 42 -10.56 -0.38 9.18
CA ASN A 42 -10.00 -0.72 7.88
C ASN A 42 -9.22 0.41 7.17
N GLU A 43 -9.11 1.63 7.71
CA GLU A 43 -8.55 2.79 7.01
C GLU A 43 -7.08 2.58 6.63
N ARG A 44 -6.27 2.02 7.55
CA ARG A 44 -4.86 1.75 7.27
C ARG A 44 -4.69 0.71 6.17
N LEU A 45 -5.57 -0.30 6.15
CA LEU A 45 -5.60 -1.33 5.10
C LEU A 45 -6.08 -0.75 3.77
N GLU A 46 -7.07 0.14 3.79
CA GLU A 46 -7.54 0.86 2.60
C GLU A 46 -6.40 1.66 1.98
N PHE A 47 -5.66 2.40 2.81
CA PHE A 47 -4.56 3.24 2.35
C PHE A 47 -3.45 2.43 1.65
N LEU A 48 -3.02 1.33 2.27
CA LEU A 48 -2.05 0.41 1.66
C LEU A 48 -2.64 -0.28 0.42
N GLY A 49 -3.86 -0.81 0.52
CA GLY A 49 -4.51 -1.55 -0.55
C GLY A 49 -4.74 -0.70 -1.80
N ASN A 50 -5.03 0.59 -1.64
CA ASN A 50 -5.09 1.53 -2.76
C ASN A 50 -3.73 1.62 -3.49
N ALA A 51 -2.61 1.71 -2.76
CA ALA A 51 -1.29 1.71 -3.38
C ALA A 51 -0.98 0.39 -4.10
N VAL A 52 -1.37 -0.75 -3.50
CA VAL A 52 -1.22 -2.08 -4.10
C VAL A 52 -2.01 -2.21 -5.40
N ILE A 53 -3.27 -1.75 -5.44
CA ILE A 53 -4.11 -1.76 -6.66
C ILE A 53 -3.43 -0.96 -7.77
N ASN A 54 -3.01 0.28 -7.46
CA ASN A 54 -2.38 1.16 -8.44
C ASN A 54 -1.08 0.57 -8.99
N PHE A 55 -0.26 -0.04 -8.12
CA PHE A 55 0.97 -0.71 -8.56
C PHE A 55 0.69 -1.95 -9.41
N ALA A 56 -0.29 -2.79 -9.05
CA ALA A 56 -0.68 -3.94 -9.86
C ALA A 56 -1.15 -3.53 -11.28
N ILE A 57 -1.94 -2.46 -11.37
CA ILE A 57 -2.37 -1.90 -12.66
C ILE A 57 -1.18 -1.37 -13.46
N ALA A 58 -0.29 -0.58 -12.84
CA ALA A 58 0.90 -0.06 -13.52
C ALA A 58 1.83 -1.17 -14.01
N SER A 59 2.04 -2.21 -13.19
CA SER A 59 2.82 -3.39 -13.56
C SER A 59 2.20 -4.12 -14.76
N TYR A 60 0.88 -4.28 -14.78
CA TYR A 60 0.18 -4.89 -15.91
C TYR A 60 0.34 -4.05 -17.19
N LEU A 61 0.05 -2.75 -17.13
CA LEU A 61 0.14 -1.83 -18.27
C LEU A 61 1.56 -1.78 -18.85
N TYR A 62 2.56 -1.67 -17.98
CA TYR A 62 3.97 -1.64 -18.36
C TYR A 62 4.39 -2.93 -19.08
N SER A 63 3.89 -4.09 -18.63
CA SER A 63 4.30 -5.39 -19.18
C SER A 63 3.56 -5.77 -20.46
N HIS A 64 2.31 -5.35 -20.62
CA HIS A 64 1.43 -5.87 -21.68
C HIS A 64 1.03 -4.85 -22.74
N THR A 65 1.26 -3.56 -22.48
CA THR A 65 0.85 -2.47 -23.39
C THR A 65 2.01 -1.51 -23.69
N PRO A 66 3.18 -2.00 -24.14
CA PRO A 66 4.37 -1.16 -24.34
C PRO A 66 4.15 -0.06 -25.38
N TYR A 67 3.25 -0.26 -26.33
CA TYR A 67 2.94 0.69 -27.39
C TYR A 67 2.05 1.87 -26.93
N LEU A 68 1.52 1.86 -25.70
CA LEU A 68 0.68 2.95 -25.19
C LEU A 68 1.52 4.05 -24.54
N GLU A 69 1.14 5.29 -24.81
CA GLU A 69 1.67 6.45 -24.07
C GLU A 69 1.24 6.45 -22.60
N VAL A 70 2.06 7.07 -21.73
CA VAL A 70 1.80 7.16 -20.29
C VAL A 70 0.50 7.92 -19.96
N THR A 71 0.08 8.84 -20.82
CA THR A 71 -1.24 9.48 -20.69
C THR A 71 -2.38 8.46 -20.75
N ASN A 72 -2.26 7.43 -21.59
CA ASN A 72 -3.21 6.33 -21.63
C ASN A 72 -3.08 5.42 -20.40
N PHE A 73 -1.87 5.19 -19.87
CA PHE A 73 -1.69 4.44 -18.63
C PHE A 73 -2.46 5.09 -17.48
N ALA A 74 -2.30 6.41 -17.31
CA ALA A 74 -3.00 7.18 -16.29
C ALA A 74 -4.52 7.10 -16.46
N ALA A 75 -5.04 7.34 -17.67
CA ALA A 75 -6.48 7.27 -17.94
C ALA A 75 -7.09 5.88 -17.69
N LEU A 76 -6.37 4.81 -18.07
CA LEU A 76 -6.81 3.43 -17.84
C LEU A 76 -6.77 3.05 -16.36
N ARG A 77 -5.75 3.50 -15.63
CA ARG A 77 -5.67 3.36 -14.18
C ARG A 77 -6.85 4.04 -13.49
N ASP A 78 -7.10 5.31 -13.80
CA ASP A 78 -8.18 6.08 -13.17
C ASP A 78 -9.55 5.41 -13.40
N LYS A 79 -9.79 4.92 -14.62
CA LYS A 79 -10.99 4.14 -14.96
C LYS A 79 -11.11 2.83 -14.17
N LEU A 80 -9.99 2.18 -13.84
CA LEU A 80 -9.96 0.93 -13.08
C LEU A 80 -10.14 1.16 -11.58
N THR A 81 -9.70 2.31 -11.06
CA THR A 81 -9.77 2.67 -9.64
C THR A 81 -10.97 3.55 -9.28
N GLU A 82 -11.85 3.82 -10.24
CA GLU A 82 -13.07 4.59 -10.05
C GLU A 82 -13.99 3.93 -9.00
N GLY A 83 -14.50 4.74 -8.06
CA GLY A 83 -15.28 4.26 -6.92
C GLY A 83 -16.51 3.44 -7.33
N GLU A 84 -17.22 3.86 -8.39
CA GLU A 84 -18.38 3.13 -8.91
C GLU A 84 -18.01 1.72 -9.39
N ARG A 85 -16.89 1.60 -10.10
CA ARG A 85 -16.38 0.30 -10.56
C ARG A 85 -16.01 -0.60 -9.40
N LEU A 86 -15.26 -0.08 -8.42
CA LEU A 86 -14.84 -0.87 -7.25
C LEU A 86 -16.05 -1.31 -6.41
N THR A 87 -17.05 -0.42 -6.26
CA THR A 87 -18.34 -0.75 -5.65
C THR A 87 -19.04 -1.86 -6.42
N LYS A 88 -19.16 -1.76 -7.75
CA LYS A 88 -19.76 -2.80 -8.58
C LYS A 88 -19.05 -4.15 -8.40
N LEU A 89 -17.71 -4.15 -8.35
CA LEU A 89 -16.92 -5.35 -8.15
C LEU A 89 -17.16 -5.96 -6.76
N TRP A 90 -17.28 -5.15 -5.71
CA TRP A 90 -17.67 -5.61 -4.36
C TRP A 90 -18.96 -6.43 -4.37
N TYR A 91 -20.00 -5.93 -5.05
CA TYR A 91 -21.27 -6.64 -5.19
C TYR A 91 -21.16 -7.88 -6.10
N GLN A 92 -20.36 -7.83 -7.16
CA GLN A 92 -20.11 -8.99 -8.03
C GLN A 92 -19.37 -10.13 -7.32
N LEU A 93 -18.56 -9.82 -6.30
CA LEU A 93 -17.97 -10.83 -5.41
C LEU A 93 -19.00 -11.46 -4.46
N GLY A 94 -20.22 -10.91 -4.37
CA GLY A 94 -21.28 -11.40 -3.49
C GLY A 94 -21.13 -10.94 -2.03
N LEU A 95 -20.28 -9.95 -1.73
CA LEU A 95 -20.10 -9.43 -0.37
C LEU A 95 -21.34 -8.66 0.11
N GLY A 96 -22.04 -7.98 -0.80
CA GLY A 96 -23.31 -7.31 -0.51
C GLY A 96 -23.20 -6.20 0.53
N GLU A 97 -24.31 -5.84 1.17
CA GLU A 97 -24.34 -4.84 2.26
C GLU A 97 -24.00 -5.40 3.63
N ALA A 98 -23.92 -6.73 3.78
CA ALA A 98 -23.52 -7.34 5.04
C ALA A 98 -22.06 -6.99 5.40
N TYR A 99 -21.30 -6.53 4.40
CA TYR A 99 -19.93 -6.09 4.53
C TYR A 99 -19.72 -4.75 3.76
N PRO A 100 -18.75 -3.91 4.15
CA PRO A 100 -18.07 -4.00 5.45
C PRO A 100 -19.07 -3.88 6.60
N PHE A 101 -18.68 -4.34 7.78
CA PHE A 101 -19.42 -4.10 9.01
C PHE A 101 -19.58 -2.61 9.19
N LEU A 102 -20.83 -2.18 9.27
CA LEU A 102 -21.25 -0.80 9.45
C LEU A 102 -22.13 -0.72 10.69
N VAL A 103 -22.15 0.44 11.35
CA VAL A 103 -23.22 0.73 12.31
C VAL A 103 -24.55 0.61 11.61
N ASN A 104 -25.50 -0.07 12.24
CA ASN A 104 -26.84 -0.22 11.70
C ASN A 104 -27.60 1.10 11.80
N MET A 105 -27.38 2.00 10.85
CA MET A 105 -28.05 3.29 10.72
C MET A 105 -29.22 3.18 9.72
N PRO A 106 -30.32 3.92 9.94
CA PRO A 106 -31.45 3.94 9.01
C PRO A 106 -31.03 4.25 7.57
N GLU A 107 -30.07 5.16 7.34
CA GLU A 107 -29.68 5.61 5.99
C GLU A 107 -28.73 4.66 5.23
N ARG A 108 -28.49 3.43 5.69
CA ARG A 108 -27.54 2.49 5.03
C ARG A 108 -27.80 2.28 3.53
N PHE A 109 -29.06 2.40 3.11
CA PHE A 109 -29.47 2.26 1.70
C PHE A 109 -28.97 3.42 0.80
N ILE A 110 -28.65 4.58 1.36
CA ILE A 110 -28.12 5.75 0.63
C ILE A 110 -26.61 5.63 0.42
N LEU A 111 -25.92 4.81 1.21
CA LEU A 111 -24.45 4.64 1.13
C LEU A 111 -24.00 4.07 -0.23
N ARG A 112 -24.88 3.41 -0.99
CA ARG A 112 -24.58 2.96 -2.36
C ARG A 112 -24.46 4.09 -3.39
N GLN A 113 -25.04 5.26 -3.10
CA GLN A 113 -25.27 6.32 -4.10
C GLN A 113 -24.35 7.54 -3.93
N LYS A 114 -23.62 7.64 -2.81
CA LYS A 114 -22.64 8.72 -2.56
C LYS A 114 -21.22 8.17 -2.68
N PHE A 115 -20.30 8.96 -3.25
CA PHE A 115 -18.89 8.57 -3.34
C PHE A 115 -18.00 9.56 -2.58
N PRO A 116 -16.91 9.10 -1.93
CA PRO A 116 -16.58 7.69 -1.67
C PRO A 116 -17.63 6.99 -0.79
N ASN A 117 -17.72 5.66 -0.88
CA ASN A 117 -18.62 4.84 -0.07
C ASN A 117 -17.90 3.71 0.67
N PRO A 118 -18.55 3.08 1.66
CA PRO A 118 -17.91 2.00 2.40
C PRO A 118 -17.50 0.77 1.56
N PHE A 119 -18.09 0.57 0.38
CA PHE A 119 -17.83 -0.61 -0.45
C PHE A 119 -16.59 -0.44 -1.31
N ASP A 120 -16.33 0.75 -1.85
CA ASP A 120 -15.09 1.02 -2.58
C ASP A 120 -13.88 1.10 -1.64
N THR A 121 -14.06 1.69 -0.45
CA THR A 121 -13.04 1.67 0.61
C THR A 121 -12.84 0.26 1.16
N GLY A 122 -13.93 -0.48 1.40
CA GLY A 122 -13.89 -1.90 1.79
C GLY A 122 -13.16 -2.78 0.77
N PHE A 123 -13.36 -2.55 -0.53
CA PHE A 123 -12.62 -3.27 -1.58
C PHE A 123 -11.12 -2.99 -1.51
N LYS A 124 -10.71 -1.73 -1.37
CA LYS A 124 -9.29 -1.36 -1.22
C LYS A 124 -8.72 -2.00 0.05
N ALA A 125 -9.43 -1.95 1.18
CA ALA A 125 -8.99 -2.56 2.42
C ALA A 125 -8.84 -4.09 2.31
N LEU A 126 -9.77 -4.75 1.63
CA LEU A 126 -9.68 -6.18 1.32
C LEU A 126 -8.42 -6.50 0.51
N VAL A 127 -8.09 -5.68 -0.49
CA VAL A 127 -6.84 -5.85 -1.26
C VAL A 127 -5.62 -5.66 -0.37
N GLY A 128 -5.62 -4.66 0.52
CA GLY A 128 -4.56 -4.46 1.51
C GLY A 128 -4.36 -5.67 2.41
N ALA A 129 -5.45 -6.29 2.88
CA ALA A 129 -5.39 -7.49 3.71
C ALA A 129 -4.90 -8.72 2.94
N ILE A 130 -5.37 -8.94 1.70
CA ILE A 130 -4.87 -10.02 0.83
C ILE A 130 -3.36 -9.84 0.64
N HIS A 131 -2.90 -8.61 0.38
CA HIS A 131 -1.49 -8.32 0.18
C HIS A 131 -0.62 -8.65 1.40
N LEU A 132 -1.03 -8.21 2.58
CA LEU A 132 -0.28 -8.46 3.81
C LEU A 132 -0.27 -9.94 4.22
N ASP A 133 -1.34 -10.68 3.97
CA ASP A 133 -1.47 -12.10 4.36
C ASP A 133 -0.86 -13.08 3.33
N ARG A 134 -1.06 -12.79 2.03
CA ARG A 134 -0.76 -13.70 0.92
C ARG A 134 0.38 -13.24 0.02
N GLY A 135 0.82 -11.99 0.17
CA GLY A 135 1.87 -11.36 -0.62
C GLY A 135 1.41 -10.85 -1.98
N PHE A 136 2.27 -10.04 -2.60
CA PHE A 136 1.94 -9.35 -3.84
C PHE A 136 1.66 -10.28 -5.01
N SER A 137 2.35 -11.42 -5.13
CA SER A 137 2.15 -12.35 -6.24
C SER A 137 0.70 -12.88 -6.30
N GLN A 138 0.15 -13.31 -5.16
CA GLN A 138 -1.24 -13.76 -5.08
C GLN A 138 -2.22 -12.60 -5.29
N THR A 139 -1.93 -11.45 -4.69
CA THR A 139 -2.75 -10.24 -4.83
C THR A 139 -2.83 -9.78 -6.29
N ARG A 140 -1.70 -9.73 -6.99
CA ARG A 140 -1.61 -9.36 -8.41
C ARG A 140 -2.40 -10.33 -9.28
N ASN A 141 -2.27 -11.63 -9.05
CA ASN A 141 -3.03 -12.63 -9.81
C ASN A 141 -4.55 -12.49 -9.59
N TRP A 142 -4.96 -12.23 -8.35
CA TRP A 142 -6.36 -12.00 -8.01
C TRP A 142 -6.90 -10.71 -8.66
N LEU A 143 -6.17 -9.59 -8.56
CA LEU A 143 -6.51 -8.33 -9.22
C LEU A 143 -6.53 -8.46 -10.74
N ASN A 144 -5.60 -9.22 -11.32
CA ASN A 144 -5.58 -9.48 -12.76
C ASN A 144 -6.91 -10.11 -13.19
N LYS A 145 -7.32 -11.19 -12.52
CA LYS A 145 -8.56 -11.91 -12.84
C LYS A 145 -9.83 -11.08 -12.58
N LYS A 146 -9.88 -10.35 -11.46
CA LYS A 146 -11.12 -9.72 -10.97
C LYS A 146 -11.31 -8.28 -11.46
N LEU A 147 -10.24 -7.53 -11.66
CA LEU A 147 -10.28 -6.09 -11.91
C LEU A 147 -9.66 -5.72 -13.27
N ILE A 148 -8.45 -6.20 -13.57
CA ILE A 148 -7.63 -5.66 -14.65
C ILE A 148 -7.97 -6.28 -16.02
N SER A 149 -7.86 -7.61 -16.16
CA SER A 149 -8.10 -8.32 -17.42
C SER A 149 -9.46 -8.01 -18.05
N PRO A 150 -10.58 -7.97 -17.29
CA PRO A 150 -11.91 -7.64 -17.85
C PRO A 150 -12.00 -6.28 -18.57
N VAL A 151 -11.03 -5.38 -18.35
CA VAL A 151 -10.99 -4.05 -19.00
C VAL A 151 -9.83 -3.95 -19.98
N LEU A 152 -8.67 -4.51 -19.64
CA LEU A 152 -7.42 -4.24 -20.35
C LEU A 152 -7.08 -5.25 -21.46
N GLU A 153 -7.73 -6.42 -21.52
CA GLU A 153 -7.45 -7.43 -22.56
C GLU A 153 -7.65 -6.90 -23.99
N ARG A 154 -8.60 -5.98 -24.19
CA ARG A 154 -8.84 -5.33 -25.48
C ARG A 154 -7.69 -4.43 -25.96
N TYR A 155 -6.71 -4.14 -25.11
CA TYR A 155 -5.50 -3.39 -25.44
C TYR A 155 -4.28 -4.30 -25.63
N LEU A 156 -4.45 -5.62 -25.69
CA LEU A 156 -3.34 -6.51 -26.00
C LEU A 156 -3.05 -6.48 -27.50
N LYS A 157 -1.81 -6.17 -27.86
CA LYS A 157 -1.30 -6.19 -29.23
C LYS A 157 0.09 -6.84 -29.25
N PRO A 158 0.48 -7.55 -30.33
CA PRO A 158 1.81 -8.15 -30.47
C PRO A 158 2.88 -7.09 -30.83
N ILE A 159 2.82 -5.91 -30.20
CA ILE A 159 3.81 -4.83 -30.36
C ILE A 159 4.75 -4.90 -29.18
N LYS A 160 6.05 -5.03 -29.44
CA LYS A 160 7.08 -5.10 -28.40
C LYS A 160 7.76 -3.75 -28.15
N GLU A 161 7.73 -2.86 -29.14
CA GLU A 161 8.33 -1.54 -29.04
C GLU A 161 7.60 -0.66 -28.03
N ARG A 162 8.36 0.01 -27.17
CA ARG A 162 7.84 0.92 -26.16
C ARG A 162 7.69 2.33 -26.72
N SER A 163 6.50 2.91 -26.58
CA SER A 163 6.20 4.27 -27.05
C SER A 163 7.09 5.33 -26.38
N ASN A 164 7.27 5.21 -25.06
CA ASN A 164 8.21 6.04 -24.31
C ASN A 164 8.78 5.25 -23.11
N PRO A 165 9.89 4.51 -23.30
CA PRO A 165 10.43 3.61 -22.27
C PRO A 165 10.69 4.32 -20.94
N ASN A 166 11.34 5.49 -20.98
CA ASN A 166 11.68 6.28 -19.80
C ASN A 166 10.44 6.69 -18.99
N LYS A 167 9.43 7.26 -19.66
CA LYS A 167 8.20 7.72 -18.98
C LYS A 167 7.42 6.52 -18.44
N GLN A 168 7.35 5.41 -19.17
CA GLN A 168 6.68 4.20 -18.71
C GLN A 168 7.36 3.59 -17.50
N LEU A 169 8.70 3.55 -17.50
CA LEU A 169 9.49 3.06 -16.37
C LEU A 169 9.32 3.96 -15.14
N GLN A 170 9.30 5.28 -15.34
CA GLN A 170 9.00 6.24 -14.28
C GLN A 170 7.57 6.08 -13.73
N PHE A 171 6.57 5.80 -14.58
CA PHE A 171 5.20 5.55 -14.16
C PHE A 171 5.08 4.29 -13.30
N LEU A 172 5.74 3.20 -13.71
CA LEU A 172 5.84 1.98 -12.90
C LEU A 172 6.50 2.27 -11.54
N GLY A 173 7.62 2.99 -11.58
CA GLY A 173 8.42 3.36 -10.42
C GLY A 173 7.70 4.24 -9.41
N ASP A 174 6.87 5.17 -9.89
CA ASP A 174 6.05 6.02 -9.03
C ASP A 174 5.12 5.20 -8.14
N HIS A 175 4.42 4.22 -8.72
CA HIS A 175 3.47 3.40 -7.98
C HIS A 175 4.16 2.31 -7.15
N LEU A 176 5.30 1.81 -7.62
CA LEU A 176 6.14 0.88 -6.87
C LEU A 176 6.74 1.53 -5.62
N LEU A 177 7.36 2.71 -5.74
CA LEU A 177 7.93 3.42 -4.59
C LEU A 177 6.86 3.69 -3.53
N LYS A 178 5.64 4.04 -3.98
CA LYS A 178 4.50 4.24 -3.08
C LYS A 178 4.15 2.99 -2.29
N VAL A 179 4.02 1.83 -2.94
CA VAL A 179 3.66 0.60 -2.22
C VAL A 179 4.78 0.13 -1.29
N VAL A 180 6.04 0.26 -1.70
CA VAL A 180 7.23 -0.08 -0.88
C VAL A 180 7.25 0.74 0.41
N VAL A 181 7.12 2.06 0.31
CA VAL A 181 7.21 2.95 1.47
C VAL A 181 5.99 2.78 2.37
N LEU A 182 4.79 2.68 1.80
CA LEU A 182 3.58 2.52 2.61
C LEU A 182 3.51 1.15 3.31
N GLU A 183 4.03 0.09 2.69
CA GLU A 183 4.14 -1.20 3.37
C GLU A 183 5.11 -1.14 4.56
N TYR A 184 6.28 -0.53 4.36
CA TYR A 184 7.25 -0.29 5.44
C TYR A 184 6.61 0.49 6.60
N LEU A 185 5.98 1.63 6.32
CA LEU A 185 5.33 2.47 7.34
C LEU A 185 4.16 1.74 8.02
N TYR A 186 3.36 0.98 7.27
CA TYR A 186 2.27 0.20 7.84
C TYR A 186 2.77 -0.82 8.88
N ARG A 187 3.87 -1.51 8.59
CA ARG A 187 4.45 -2.55 9.45
C ARG A 187 5.16 -1.98 10.67
N HIS A 188 5.91 -0.89 10.51
CA HIS A 188 6.78 -0.35 11.57
C HIS A 188 6.10 0.72 12.43
N LEU A 189 4.98 1.30 11.98
CA LEU A 189 4.24 2.32 12.73
C LEU A 189 2.79 1.86 12.95
N PRO A 190 2.56 0.83 13.80
CA PRO A 190 1.23 0.40 14.16
C PRO A 190 0.45 1.54 14.83
N ASN A 191 -0.88 1.54 14.68
CA ASN A 191 -1.78 2.52 15.31
C ASN A 191 -1.59 3.99 14.90
N VAL A 192 -0.67 4.30 13.98
CA VAL A 192 -0.54 5.63 13.38
C VAL A 192 -1.60 5.82 12.30
N ARG A 193 -2.34 6.94 12.38
CA ARG A 193 -3.43 7.28 11.47
C ARG A 193 -2.93 7.55 10.05
N VAL A 194 -3.78 7.29 9.06
CA VAL A 194 -3.47 7.46 7.63
C VAL A 194 -2.95 8.85 7.28
N ALA A 195 -3.49 9.91 7.91
CA ALA A 195 -3.01 11.27 7.70
C ALA A 195 -1.50 11.42 8.00
N ARG A 196 -1.06 10.95 9.16
CA ARG A 196 0.36 11.00 9.58
C ARG A 196 1.24 10.03 8.80
N LEU A 197 0.71 8.86 8.42
CA LEU A 197 1.40 7.97 7.46
C LEU A 197 1.62 8.65 6.10
N GLY A 198 0.66 9.46 5.65
CA GLY A 198 0.77 10.25 4.43
C GLY A 198 1.79 11.40 4.53
N GLU A 199 1.95 12.00 5.71
CA GLU A 199 3.03 12.95 5.99
C GLU A 199 4.40 12.27 5.94
N LEU A 200 4.59 11.18 6.68
CA LEU A 200 5.83 10.40 6.67
C LEU A 200 6.19 9.88 5.28
N TYR A 201 5.19 9.44 4.49
CA TYR A 201 5.41 9.08 3.10
C TYR A 201 5.99 10.23 2.29
N ARG A 202 5.46 11.46 2.46
CA ARG A 202 5.96 12.65 1.75
C ARG A 202 7.36 13.03 2.20
N GLU A 203 7.69 12.89 3.49
CA GLU A 203 9.04 13.10 4.00
C GLU A 203 10.04 12.13 3.35
N LEU A 204 9.72 10.83 3.34
CA LEU A 204 10.60 9.80 2.77
C LEU A 204 10.71 9.86 1.24
N THR A 205 9.70 10.39 0.56
CA THR A 205 9.62 10.40 -0.91
C THR A 205 9.58 11.79 -1.49
N GLY A 206 10.03 12.81 -0.74
CA GLY A 206 10.16 14.17 -1.24
C GLY A 206 11.07 14.24 -2.47
N ARG A 207 10.88 15.25 -3.33
CA ARG A 207 11.69 15.40 -4.55
C ARG A 207 13.18 15.55 -4.25
N GLU A 208 13.52 16.27 -3.19
CA GLU A 208 14.90 16.48 -2.73
C GLU A 208 15.51 15.15 -2.26
N ARG A 209 14.85 14.44 -1.33
CA ARG A 209 15.23 13.08 -0.89
C ARG A 209 15.44 12.12 -2.05
N GLN A 210 14.50 12.04 -2.99
CA GLN A 210 14.66 11.19 -4.18
C GLN A 210 15.88 11.58 -5.03
N THR A 211 16.22 12.86 -5.10
CA THR A 211 17.40 13.33 -5.82
C THR A 211 18.68 12.93 -5.11
N GLU A 212 18.70 12.96 -3.78
CA GLU A 212 19.82 12.49 -2.95
C GLU A 212 20.00 10.99 -3.06
N TYR A 213 18.93 10.20 -2.88
CA TYR A 213 18.98 8.74 -3.05
C TYR A 213 19.53 8.36 -4.43
N PHE A 214 19.07 9.03 -5.49
CA PHE A 214 19.56 8.76 -6.85
C PHE A 214 21.06 9.01 -7.03
N LYS A 215 21.64 9.98 -6.31
CA LYS A 215 23.08 10.28 -6.36
C LYS A 215 23.93 9.27 -5.58
N GLN A 216 23.35 8.62 -4.58
CA GLN A 216 24.06 7.66 -3.73
C GLN A 216 24.22 6.28 -4.39
N VAL A 217 23.43 5.98 -5.42
CA VAL A 217 23.42 4.67 -6.07
C VAL A 217 24.45 4.58 -7.19
N ASP A 218 25.31 3.56 -7.11
CA ASP A 218 26.16 3.18 -8.24
C ASP A 218 25.37 2.40 -9.30
N LEU A 219 24.92 3.10 -10.35
CA LEU A 219 24.23 2.51 -11.49
C LEU A 219 25.10 1.51 -12.29
N ALA A 220 26.43 1.53 -12.14
CA ALA A 220 27.30 0.57 -12.81
C ALA A 220 27.24 -0.82 -12.16
N ALA A 221 27.06 -0.86 -10.83
CA ALA A 221 26.91 -2.11 -10.08
C ALA A 221 25.55 -2.79 -10.31
N LEU A 222 24.54 -2.06 -10.79
CA LEU A 222 23.20 -2.59 -11.04
C LEU A 222 23.12 -3.27 -12.42
N ASN A 223 23.00 -4.59 -12.42
CA ASN A 223 22.87 -5.42 -13.64
C ASN A 223 21.45 -5.33 -14.26
N LEU A 224 21.05 -4.14 -14.70
CA LEU A 224 19.69 -3.83 -15.17
C LEU A 224 19.44 -4.11 -16.66
N GLY A 225 20.40 -4.70 -17.40
CA GLY A 225 20.21 -5.01 -18.84
C GLY A 225 19.81 -3.80 -19.69
N GLU A 226 18.94 -4.00 -20.68
CA GLU A 226 18.41 -2.91 -21.55
C GLU A 226 17.68 -1.81 -20.76
N GLU A 227 17.18 -2.10 -19.55
CA GLU A 227 16.52 -1.10 -18.69
C GLU A 227 17.50 -0.04 -18.18
N LYS A 228 18.81 -0.34 -18.10
CA LYS A 228 19.84 0.63 -17.66
C LYS A 228 19.82 1.91 -18.50
N ILE A 229 19.54 1.78 -19.80
CA ILE A 229 19.47 2.91 -20.75
C ILE A 229 18.34 3.89 -20.38
N TYR A 230 17.34 3.43 -19.62
CA TYR A 230 16.13 4.18 -19.33
C TYR A 230 16.03 4.73 -17.88
N VAL A 231 17.05 4.49 -17.06
CA VAL A 231 17.07 4.96 -15.66
C VAL A 231 17.54 6.41 -15.60
N LYS A 232 16.58 7.36 -15.59
CA LYS A 232 16.83 8.81 -15.52
C LYS A 232 16.32 9.49 -14.24
N SER A 233 15.76 8.73 -13.33
CA SER A 233 15.22 9.24 -12.05
C SER A 233 15.18 8.12 -11.03
N PHE A 234 15.10 8.49 -9.74
CA PHE A 234 14.97 7.51 -8.65
C PHE A 234 13.79 6.56 -8.84
N LYS A 235 12.63 7.08 -9.27
CA LYS A 235 11.46 6.24 -9.59
C LYS A 235 11.78 5.21 -10.68
N ALA A 236 12.41 5.64 -11.77
CA ALA A 236 12.80 4.73 -12.85
C ALA A 236 13.82 3.69 -12.39
N LEU A 237 14.75 4.06 -11.51
CA LEU A 237 15.71 3.17 -10.88
C LEU A 237 15.00 2.07 -10.05
N VAL A 238 14.10 2.49 -9.15
CA VAL A 238 13.32 1.57 -8.30
C VAL A 238 12.55 0.57 -9.17
N ALA A 239 11.95 1.02 -10.29
CA ALA A 239 11.30 0.15 -11.26
C ALA A 239 12.26 -0.83 -11.93
N GLY A 240 13.44 -0.38 -12.36
CA GLY A 240 14.45 -1.24 -12.96
C GLY A 240 14.88 -2.37 -12.02
N ILE A 241 15.14 -2.06 -10.75
CA ILE A 241 15.52 -3.05 -9.72
C ILE A 241 14.41 -4.09 -9.53
N TYR A 242 13.15 -3.63 -9.44
CA TYR A 242 12.02 -4.54 -9.36
C TYR A 242 11.89 -5.47 -10.58
N LEU A 243 12.07 -4.93 -11.79
CA LEU A 243 12.02 -5.73 -13.02
C LEU A 243 13.15 -6.76 -13.08
N GLN A 244 14.34 -6.42 -12.57
CA GLN A 244 15.46 -7.35 -12.45
C GLN A 244 15.10 -8.54 -11.54
N HIS A 245 14.52 -8.28 -10.36
CA HIS A 245 14.05 -9.36 -9.48
C HIS A 245 12.92 -10.18 -10.12
N GLN A 246 12.01 -9.53 -10.86
CA GLN A 246 10.92 -10.22 -11.54
C GLN A 246 11.44 -11.14 -12.66
N ALA A 247 12.46 -10.73 -13.42
CA ALA A 247 13.08 -11.52 -14.48
C ALA A 247 13.78 -12.79 -13.94
N ALA A 248 14.26 -12.76 -12.69
CA ALA A 248 14.82 -13.93 -12.02
C ALA A 248 13.77 -14.97 -11.59
N GLY A 249 12.50 -14.80 -11.96
CA GLY A 249 11.39 -15.70 -11.62
C GLY A 249 10.93 -15.58 -10.17
N ASP A 250 11.31 -14.51 -9.48
CA ASP A 250 11.10 -14.37 -8.04
C ASP A 250 9.67 -13.91 -7.70
N LYS A 251 8.93 -14.77 -6.99
CA LYS A 251 7.60 -14.44 -6.46
C LYS A 251 7.64 -13.33 -5.40
N GLY A 252 8.82 -13.03 -4.85
CA GLY A 252 9.12 -12.00 -3.86
C GLY A 252 9.79 -10.74 -4.41
N ALA A 253 9.73 -10.48 -5.72
CA ALA A 253 10.36 -9.31 -6.34
C ALA A 253 10.04 -7.98 -5.62
N LEU A 254 8.77 -7.76 -5.27
CA LEU A 254 8.37 -6.56 -4.51
C LEU A 254 9.06 -6.51 -3.15
N LYS A 255 9.12 -7.63 -2.42
CA LYS A 255 9.72 -7.68 -1.09
C LYS A 255 11.23 -7.45 -1.14
N LYS A 256 11.91 -7.95 -2.17
CA LYS A 256 13.34 -7.68 -2.39
C LYS A 256 13.60 -6.21 -2.72
N THR A 257 12.76 -5.59 -3.56
CA THR A 257 12.83 -4.15 -3.82
C THR A 257 12.57 -3.32 -2.57
N GLU A 258 11.60 -3.73 -1.74
CA GLU A 258 11.32 -3.09 -0.45
C GLU A 258 12.54 -3.17 0.48
N ASN A 259 13.10 -4.36 0.65
CA ASN A 259 14.28 -4.55 1.50
C ASN A 259 15.46 -3.71 1.02
N TRP A 260 15.76 -3.71 -0.28
CA TRP A 260 16.80 -2.86 -0.86
C TRP A 260 16.57 -1.38 -0.55
N PHE A 261 15.34 -0.88 -0.76
CA PHE A 261 15.03 0.52 -0.48
C PHE A 261 15.23 0.87 1.01
N VAL A 262 14.78 -0.02 1.90
CA VAL A 262 14.88 0.19 3.35
C VAL A 262 16.33 0.16 3.80
N GLU A 263 17.10 -0.85 3.38
CA GLU A 263 18.50 -1.04 3.76
C GLU A 263 19.40 0.12 3.29
N GLU A 264 19.15 0.64 2.10
CA GLU A 264 20.01 1.69 1.51
C GLU A 264 19.62 3.11 1.94
N PHE A 265 18.33 3.39 2.17
CA PHE A 265 17.85 4.79 2.28
C PHE A 265 17.04 5.12 3.52
N VAL A 266 16.61 4.13 4.31
CA VAL A 266 15.69 4.38 5.42
C VAL A 266 16.39 4.25 6.76
N ASP A 267 16.56 5.38 7.44
CA ASP A 267 16.91 5.41 8.85
C ASP A 267 15.64 5.22 9.71
N GLY A 268 15.54 4.06 10.37
CA GLY A 268 14.42 3.72 11.23
C GLY A 268 14.25 4.65 12.43
N ASP A 269 15.35 5.18 12.99
CA ASP A 269 15.31 6.10 14.12
C ASP A 269 14.83 7.48 13.70
N GLU A 270 15.25 7.93 12.52
CA GLU A 270 14.68 9.13 11.90
C GLU A 270 13.16 9.00 11.69
N VAL A 271 12.71 7.90 11.10
CA VAL A 271 11.28 7.66 10.87
C VAL A 271 10.50 7.65 12.18
N LEU A 272 11.00 6.93 13.18
CA LEU A 272 10.34 6.82 14.48
C LEU A 272 10.32 8.17 15.21
N ARG A 273 11.39 8.96 15.14
CA ARG A 273 11.47 10.32 15.71
C ARG A 273 10.44 11.25 15.07
N ILE A 274 10.32 11.26 13.75
CA ILE A 274 9.31 12.07 13.05
C ILE A 274 7.91 11.60 13.46
N ALA A 275 7.65 10.29 13.47
CA ALA A 275 6.37 9.75 13.89
C ALA A 275 5.99 10.14 15.33
N ILE A 276 6.94 10.06 16.27
CA ILE A 276 6.74 10.48 17.67
C ILE A 276 6.36 11.97 17.73
N ALA A 277 7.07 12.83 17.00
CA ALA A 277 6.78 14.27 16.99
C ALA A 277 5.34 14.54 16.49
N LEU A 278 4.92 13.92 15.39
CA LEU A 278 3.57 14.05 14.85
C LEU A 278 2.48 13.53 15.81
N LEU A 279 2.77 12.45 16.54
CA LEU A 279 1.83 11.89 17.53
C LEU A 279 1.71 12.78 18.78
N LEU A 280 2.79 13.43 19.20
CA LEU A 280 2.75 14.43 20.27
C LEU A 280 1.93 15.64 19.86
N GLU A 281 2.03 16.10 18.60
CA GLU A 281 1.17 17.15 18.05
C GLU A 281 -0.31 16.75 18.06
N ASP A 282 -0.61 15.47 17.80
CA ASP A 282 -1.97 14.89 17.91
C ASP A 282 -2.44 14.75 19.38
N GLY A 283 -1.66 15.21 20.36
CA GLY A 283 -1.97 15.13 21.78
C GLY A 283 -1.87 13.72 22.36
N LYS A 284 -1.19 12.78 21.69
CA LYS A 284 -0.97 11.43 22.23
C LYS A 284 0.01 11.48 23.40
N ALA A 285 -0.37 10.88 24.52
CA ALA A 285 0.49 10.78 25.68
C ALA A 285 1.75 9.94 25.37
N GLN A 286 2.91 10.34 25.90
CA GLN A 286 4.18 9.60 25.76
C GLN A 286 4.01 8.10 26.10
N LYS A 287 3.30 7.78 27.18
CA LYS A 287 3.02 6.39 27.58
C LYS A 287 2.23 5.61 26.53
N TRP A 288 1.31 6.27 25.83
CA TRP A 288 0.56 5.66 24.74
C TRP A 288 1.46 5.37 23.53
N ILE A 289 2.32 6.34 23.17
CA ILE A 289 3.26 6.21 22.05
C ILE A 289 4.24 5.06 22.29
N ILE A 290 4.85 5.01 23.48
CA ILE A 290 5.79 3.95 23.87
C ILE A 290 5.14 2.57 23.75
N ARG A 291 3.89 2.43 24.21
CA ARG A 291 3.19 1.14 24.21
C ARG A 291 2.67 0.72 22.84
N HIS A 292 2.02 1.63 22.12
CA HIS A 292 1.22 1.28 20.95
C HIS A 292 1.91 1.54 19.62
N VAL A 293 3.02 2.28 19.62
CA VAL A 293 3.79 2.59 18.40
C VAL A 293 5.20 2.04 18.50
N MET A 294 5.89 2.25 19.62
CA MET A 294 7.26 1.73 19.82
C MET A 294 7.31 0.26 20.27
N GLY A 295 6.17 -0.32 20.68
CA GLY A 295 6.06 -1.75 20.99
C GLY A 295 6.54 -2.18 22.39
N TYR A 296 6.81 -1.25 23.30
CA TYR A 296 7.22 -1.59 24.67
C TYR A 296 5.99 -1.87 25.54
N GLU A 297 5.85 -3.12 26.01
CA GLU A 297 4.76 -3.49 26.92
C GLU A 297 4.88 -2.78 28.27
N SER A 298 3.82 -2.85 29.10
CA SER A 298 3.80 -2.19 30.42
C SER A 298 4.98 -2.60 31.32
N LYS A 299 5.47 -3.84 31.18
CA LYS A 299 6.61 -4.36 31.95
C LYS A 299 7.96 -3.77 31.51
N ASP A 300 8.05 -3.30 30.26
CA ASP A 300 9.25 -2.75 29.63
C ASP A 300 9.17 -1.22 29.47
N TYR A 301 8.24 -0.58 30.17
CA TYR A 301 7.97 0.86 30.02
C TYR A 301 9.19 1.74 30.31
N HIS A 302 10.03 1.37 31.29
CA HIS A 302 11.22 2.13 31.64
C HIS A 302 12.25 2.16 30.50
N GLU A 303 12.52 1.00 29.89
CA GLU A 303 13.39 0.89 28.71
C GLU A 303 12.81 1.69 27.53
N GLY A 304 11.51 1.54 27.27
CA GLY A 304 10.82 2.29 26.23
C GLY A 304 10.87 3.81 26.45
N ARG A 305 10.84 4.26 27.72
CA ARG A 305 10.97 5.67 28.09
C ARG A 305 12.39 6.18 27.84
N GLU A 306 13.42 5.41 28.17
CA GLU A 306 14.81 5.76 27.86
C GLU A 306 15.01 5.88 26.35
N ARG A 307 14.53 4.91 25.57
CA ARG A 307 14.60 4.95 24.10
C ARG A 307 13.85 6.15 23.52
N PHE A 308 12.66 6.44 24.03
CA PHE A 308 11.89 7.62 23.63
C PHE A 308 12.70 8.91 23.85
N ASN A 309 13.30 9.07 25.03
CA ASN A 309 14.09 10.26 25.35
C ASN A 309 15.31 10.38 24.43
N GLN A 310 16.05 9.29 24.20
CA GLN A 310 17.19 9.26 23.27
C GLN A 310 16.80 9.75 21.86
N LEU A 311 15.68 9.26 21.31
CA LEU A 311 15.19 9.66 19.99
C LEU A 311 14.82 11.15 19.93
N MET A 312 14.27 11.69 21.02
CA MET A 312 13.84 13.09 21.09
C MET A 312 14.99 14.06 21.41
N GLU A 313 16.02 13.60 22.12
CA GLU A 313 17.22 14.38 22.48
C GLU A 313 18.22 14.51 21.33
N GLY A 314 18.21 13.57 20.37
CA GLY A 314 19.04 13.61 19.15
C GLY A 314 18.83 14.82 18.21
N LYS A 315 18.07 15.83 18.65
CA LYS A 315 17.93 17.16 18.03
C LYS A 315 18.99 18.18 18.49
N LYS A 316 19.94 17.81 19.36
CA LYS A 316 21.06 18.68 19.78
C LYS A 316 22.40 18.25 19.17
N SER A 317 22.54 18.31 17.84
CA SER A 317 23.85 18.45 17.19
C SER A 317 23.67 19.00 15.79
#